data_AF-A0A0M6WT39-F1
#
_entry.id   AF-A0A0M6WT39-F1
#
_cell.length_a   1.000
_cell.length_b   1.000
_cell.length_c   1.000
_cell.angle_alpha   90.00
_cell.angle_beta   90.00
_cell.angle_gamma   90.00
#
_symmetry.space_group_name_H-M   'P 1'
#
loop_
_entity.id
_entity.type
_entity.pdbx_description
1 polymer ?
#
loop_
_entity_poly.entity_id
_entity_poly.type
_entity_poly.pdbx_seq_one_letter_code
_entity_poly.pdbx_strand_id
1 'polypeptide(L)' 'MFDEPTKKIVYTKQTEEAKSKGISNCPLCALENNSNKKKIWKLSEMDADHVTAWSKGGVTDISNCQMLCKTHNRAKGNK' A
#
# COMPACT_ATOMS: atom_id res chain seq x y z
N MET A 1 -9.90 6.17 -9.04
CA MET A 1 -8.43 6.19 -8.85
C MET A 1 -8.11 7.33 -7.89
N PHE A 2 -7.22 7.10 -6.90
CA PHE A 2 -6.88 8.10 -5.87
C PHE A 2 -6.05 9.26 -6.45
N ASP A 3 -6.22 10.46 -5.90
CA ASP A 3 -5.45 11.66 -6.27
C ASP A 3 -4.04 11.67 -5.64
N GLU A 4 -3.12 12.46 -6.20
CA GLU A 4 -1.73 12.54 -5.74
C GLU A 4 -1.57 12.98 -4.28
N PRO A 5 -2.33 13.97 -3.76
CA PRO A 5 -2.28 14.33 -2.34
C PRO A 5 -2.62 13.15 -1.42
N THR A 6 -3.69 12.40 -1.72
CA THR A 6 -4.11 11.23 -0.95
C THR A 6 -3.01 10.18 -0.93
N LYS A 7 -2.42 9.86 -2.10
CA LYS A 7 -1.30 8.90 -2.19
C LYS A 7 -0.13 9.29 -1.30
N LYS A 8 0.26 10.57 -1.32
CA LYS A 8 1.38 11.08 -0.50
C LYS A 8 1.09 10.98 0.99
N ILE A 9 -0.11 11.37 1.43
CA ILE A 9 -0.51 11.30 2.84
C ILE A 9 -0.48 9.86 3.34
N VAL A 10 -1.10 8.94 2.58
CA VAL A 10 -1.19 7.52 2.94
C VAL A 10 0.21 6.87 2.93
N TYR A 11 1.03 7.15 1.93
CA TYR A 11 2.42 6.69 1.87
C TYR A 11 3.23 7.13 3.09
N THR A 12 3.17 8.42 3.46
CA THR A 12 3.92 8.96 4.61
C THR A 12 3.48 8.25 5.88
N LYS A 13 2.17 8.18 6.13
CA LYS A 13 1.60 7.52 7.31
C LYS A 13 2.02 6.05 7.41
N GLN A 14 1.84 5.28 6.34
CA GLN A 14 2.23 3.86 6.32
C GLN A 14 3.74 3.69 6.50
N THR A 15 4.55 4.58 5.93
CA THR A 15 6.01 4.49 6.01
C THR A 15 6.52 4.81 7.42
N GLU A 16 5.96 5.82 8.08
CA GLU A 16 6.29 6.16 9.47
C GLU A 16 5.91 5.03 10.43
N GLU A 17 4.71 4.47 10.27
CA GLU A 17 4.26 3.33 11.06
C GLU A 17 5.11 2.07 10.81
N ALA A 18 5.45 1.80 9.55
CA ALA A 18 6.29 0.66 9.19
C ALA A 18 7.70 0.79 9.79
N LYS A 19 8.28 2.00 9.77
CA LYS A 19 9.58 2.29 10.38
C LYS A 19 9.56 2.09 11.89
N SER A 20 8.52 2.59 12.59
CA SER A 20 8.43 2.42 14.05
C SER A 20 8.26 0.96 14.47
N LYS A 21 7.59 0.16 13.64
CA LYS A 21 7.40 -1.29 13.83
C LYS A 21 8.54 -2.15 13.29
N GLY A 22 9.48 -1.59 12.53
CA GLY A 22 10.55 -2.36 11.87
C GLY A 22 10.06 -3.35 10.81
N ILE A 23 8.97 -3.02 10.10
CA ILE A 23 8.33 -3.83 9.05
C ILE A 23 8.30 -3.08 7.71
N SER A 24 7.79 -3.71 6.66
CA SER A 24 7.61 -3.09 5.34
C SER A 24 6.46 -2.08 5.33
N ASN A 25 6.59 -1.01 4.55
CA ASN A 25 5.50 -0.08 4.26
C ASN A 25 4.52 -0.62 3.19
N CYS A 26 4.79 -1.79 2.61
CA CYS A 26 3.79 -2.59 1.89
C CYS A 26 3.17 -3.60 2.89
N PRO A 27 1.87 -3.51 3.21
CA PRO A 27 1.20 -4.45 4.13
C PRO A 27 1.36 -5.92 3.73
N LEU A 28 1.31 -6.22 2.43
CA LEU A 28 1.48 -7.59 1.94
C LEU A 28 2.91 -8.11 2.12
N CYS A 29 3.93 -7.27 1.89
CA CYS A 29 5.31 -7.65 2.22
C CYS A 29 5.48 -7.87 3.74
N ALA A 30 4.89 -7.02 4.58
CA ALA A 30 5.01 -7.15 6.04
C ALA A 30 4.39 -8.45 6.59
N LEU A 31 3.35 -8.98 5.92
CA LEU A 31 2.73 -10.26 6.25
C LEU A 31 3.54 -11.47 5.76
N GLU A 32 4.29 -11.32 4.67
CA GLU A 32 5.12 -12.39 4.12
C GLU A 32 6.39 -12.63 4.96
N ASN A 33 6.84 -13.89 5.03
CA ASN A 33 8.10 -14.27 5.67
C ASN A 33 9.26 -14.32 4.66
N ASN A 34 9.41 -13.27 3.85
CA ASN A 34 10.49 -13.16 2.85
C ASN A 34 11.42 -11.97 3.13
N SER A 35 12.40 -11.77 2.26
CA SER A 35 13.39 -10.69 2.34
C SER A 35 12.77 -9.28 2.30
N ASN A 36 11.56 -9.13 1.76
CA ASN A 36 10.86 -7.84 1.69
C ASN A 36 10.09 -7.49 2.98
N LYS A 37 10.01 -8.40 3.97
CA LYS A 37 9.23 -8.21 5.20
C LYS A 37 9.53 -6.91 5.96
N LYS A 38 10.77 -6.43 5.87
CA LYS A 38 11.25 -5.19 6.51
C LYS A 38 11.62 -4.10 5.50
N LYS A 39 11.38 -4.31 4.20
CA LYS A 39 11.78 -3.38 3.16
C LYS A 39 10.87 -2.16 3.15
N ILE A 40 11.47 -0.98 3.24
CA ILE A 40 10.78 0.29 3.02
C ILE A 40 10.92 0.67 1.54
N TRP A 41 9.82 0.62 0.81
CA TRP A 41 9.75 0.99 -0.60
C TRP A 41 9.65 2.50 -0.77
N LYS A 42 10.26 3.06 -1.81
CA LYS A 42 10.08 4.46 -2.17
C LYS A 42 8.68 4.67 -2.75
N LEU A 43 8.16 5.89 -2.67
CA LEU A 43 6.87 6.24 -3.27
C LEU A 43 6.80 5.86 -4.76
N SER A 44 7.89 6.04 -5.53
CA SER A 44 7.95 5.67 -6.96
C SER A 44 7.94 4.17 -7.24
N GLU A 45 8.11 3.34 -6.20
CA GLU A 45 8.08 1.87 -6.26
C GLU A 45 6.76 1.29 -5.74
N MET A 46 5.83 2.17 -5.37
CA MET A 46 4.53 1.81 -4.81
C MET A 46 3.40 2.40 -5.64
N ASP A 47 2.24 1.76 -5.57
CA ASP A 47 1.00 2.22 -6.15
C ASP A 47 -0.08 2.26 -5.07
N ALA A 48 -1.00 3.21 -5.20
CA ALA A 48 -2.19 3.25 -4.37
C ALA A 48 -3.26 2.32 -4.91
N ASP A 49 -3.92 1.64 -3.98
CA ASP A 49 -4.90 0.61 -4.27
C ASP A 49 -6.00 0.62 -3.21
N HIS A 50 -7.15 0.05 -3.55
CA HIS A 50 -8.29 0.01 -2.64
C HIS A 50 -8.12 -1.12 -1.61
N VAL A 51 -8.36 -0.85 -0.33
CA VAL A 51 -8.43 -1.91 0.70
C VAL A 51 -9.60 -2.85 0.39
N THR A 52 -10.78 -2.28 0.19
CA THR A 52 -11.98 -2.97 -0.29
C THR A 52 -12.15 -2.74 -1.78
N ALA A 53 -12.25 -3.82 -2.55
CA ALA A 53 -12.42 -3.75 -4.00
C ALA A 53 -13.70 -2.96 -4.39
N TRP A 54 -13.64 -2.24 -5.51
CA TRP A 54 -14.79 -1.52 -6.09
C TRP A 54 -15.99 -2.43 -6.34
N SER A 55 -15.77 -3.66 -6.84
CA SER A 55 -16.84 -4.65 -7.07
C SER A 55 -17.57 -5.08 -5.79
N LYS A 56 -16.99 -4.81 -4.61
CA LYS A 56 -17.58 -5.09 -3.29
C LYS A 56 -18.06 -3.83 -2.57
N GLY A 57 -18.23 -2.71 -3.30
CA GLY A 57 -18.70 -1.44 -2.73
C GLY A 57 -17.60 -0.59 -2.07
N GLY A 58 -16.33 -0.88 -2.32
CA GLY A 58 -15.25 -0.01 -1.88
C GLY A 58 -15.38 1.39 -2.47
N VAL A 59 -15.18 2.43 -1.68
CA VAL A 59 -15.24 3.83 -2.15
C VAL A 59 -13.83 4.37 -2.44
N THR A 60 -13.71 5.38 -3.29
CA THR A 60 -12.42 6.04 -3.54
C THR A 60 -12.24 7.20 -2.57
N ASP A 61 -11.77 6.89 -1.36
CA ASP A 61 -11.41 7.88 -0.35
C ASP A 61 -10.13 7.48 0.40
N ILE A 62 -9.60 8.41 1.19
CA ILE A 62 -8.38 8.18 1.96
C ILE A 62 -8.49 7.00 2.95
N SER A 63 -9.69 6.69 3.44
CA SER A 63 -9.91 5.59 4.39
C SER A 63 -9.81 4.22 3.73
N ASN A 64 -10.10 4.15 2.43
CA ASN A 64 -10.01 2.95 1.62
C ASN A 64 -8.74 2.90 0.76
N CYS A 65 -7.81 3.85 0.92
CA CYS A 65 -6.55 3.89 0.19
C CYS A 65 -5.44 3.17 0.98
N GLN A 66 -4.72 2.28 0.32
CA GLN A 66 -3.46 1.70 0.81
C GLN A 66 -2.37 1.77 -0.26
N MET A 67 -1.13 1.92 0.15
CA MET A 67 0.04 1.80 -0.71
C MET A 67 0.56 0.37 -0.69
N LEU A 68 0.70 -0.22 -1.87
CA LEU A 68 1.32 -1.53 -2.10
C LEU A 68 2.58 -1.34 -2.95
N CYS A 69 3.59 -2.20 -2.77
CA CYS A 69 4.69 -2.23 -3.75
C CYS A 69 4.13 -2.65 -5.12
N LYS A 70 4.76 -2.18 -6.20
CA LYS A 70 4.30 -2.48 -7.57
C LYS A 70 4.09 -3.98 -7.83
N THR A 71 4.93 -4.83 -7.26
CA THR A 71 4.80 -6.30 -7.38
C THR A 71 3.49 -6.80 -6.78
N HIS A 72 3.18 -6.39 -5.55
CA HIS A 72 1.95 -6.79 -4.86
C HIS A 72 0.71 -6.16 -5.47
N ASN A 73 0.79 -4.89 -5.87
CA ASN A 73 -0.31 -4.23 -6.56
C ASN A 73 -0.65 -4.95 -7.88
N ARG A 74 0.38 -5.30 -8.68
CA ARG A 74 0.21 -6.07 -9.91
C ARG A 74 -0.33 -7.49 -9.66
N ALA A 75 0.15 -8.16 -8.62
CA ALA A 75 -0.30 -9.51 -8.27
C ALA A 75 -1.76 -9.53 -7.79
N LYS A 76 -2.21 -8.44 -7.15
CA LYS A 76 -3.62 -8.24 -6.79
C LYS A 76 -4.50 -7.93 -8.00
N GLY A 77 -3.89 -7.54 -9.13
CA GLY A 77 -4.52 -7.06 -10.35
C GLY A 77 -5.80 -7.78 -10.75
N ASN A 78 -6.84 -6.96 -10.92
CA ASN A 78 -8.21 -7.18 -11.40
C ASN A 78 -8.49 -8.53 -12.09
N LYS A 79 -9.14 -9.42 -11.34
CA LYS A 79 -10.35 -10.11 -11.84
C LYS A 79 -11.57 -9.41 -11.27
#